data_AF-A0A6H9WQS4-F1
#
_entry.id   AF-A0A6H9WQS4-F1
#
_cell.length_a   1.000
_cell.length_b   1.000
_cell.length_c   1.000
_cell.angle_alpha   90.00
_cell.angle_beta   90.00
_cell.angle_gamma   90.00
#
_symmetry.space_group_name_H-M   'P 1'
#
loop_
_entity.id
_entity.type
_entity.pdbx_description
1 polymer ?
#
loop_
_entity_poly.entity_id
_entity_poly.type
_entity_poly.pdbx_seq_one_letter_code
_entity_poly.pdbx_strand_id
1 'polypeptide(L)'
;MAGAPLADHEQISAWLGLSAPAPGSPESERAATVVSVISDLARGEARRPDWTLETVPEQVSAIVLMVAASAYVNPDGKTSVTTEEVTRRWERGELFSASQIATLRACRPGSSGGISTIQYGPSWETRSIWAPTSNGGPVHLYDGRGY
;
A
#
# COMPACT_ATOMS: atom_id res chain seq x y z
N MET A 1 -6.31 10.12 19.84
CA MET A 1 -5.57 8.92 20.30
C MET A 1 -5.28 8.10 19.06
N ALA A 2 -4.01 7.76 18.82
CA ALA A 2 -3.60 6.98 17.67
C ALA A 2 -3.86 5.49 17.96
N GLY A 3 -4.42 4.74 17.00
CA GLY A 3 -4.86 3.35 17.18
C GLY A 3 -3.72 2.34 17.16
N ALA A 4 -4.03 1.07 17.43
CA ALA A 4 -3.01 0.02 17.49
C ALA A 4 -2.21 -0.06 16.15
N PRO A 5 -0.89 -0.30 16.16
CA PRO A 5 -0.14 -0.42 14.92
C PRO A 5 -0.50 -1.70 14.15
N LEU A 6 -0.52 -1.61 12.82
CA LEU A 6 -0.68 -2.75 11.89
C LEU A 6 0.66 -3.23 11.31
N ALA A 7 1.73 -2.50 11.56
CA ALA A 7 3.10 -2.85 11.14
C ALA A 7 4.07 -2.57 12.28
N ASP A 8 5.22 -3.22 12.25
CA ASP A 8 6.26 -2.95 13.23
C ASP A 8 7.03 -1.66 12.87
N HIS A 9 7.01 -0.69 13.79
CA HIS A 9 7.66 0.60 13.60
C HIS A 9 9.19 0.53 13.60
N GLU A 10 9.80 -0.50 14.20
CA GLU A 10 11.24 -0.72 14.15
C GLU A 10 11.72 -1.05 12.73
N GLN A 11 10.82 -1.60 11.90
CA GLN A 11 11.12 -1.93 10.50
C GLN A 11 11.25 -0.69 9.62
N ILE A 12 10.81 0.50 10.05
CA ILE A 12 10.99 1.74 9.29
C ILE A 12 12.47 2.01 9.05
N SER A 13 13.30 1.88 10.07
CA SER A 13 14.75 2.14 9.96
C SER A 13 15.42 1.13 9.05
N ALA A 14 15.04 -0.15 9.15
CA ALA A 14 15.52 -1.19 8.25
C ALA A 14 15.13 -0.90 6.79
N TRP A 15 13.89 -0.43 6.56
CA TRP A 15 13.40 -0.08 5.23
C TRP A 15 14.12 1.12 4.62
N LEU A 16 14.45 2.12 5.45
CA LEU A 16 15.17 3.33 5.04
C LEU A 16 16.69 3.12 4.95
N GLY A 17 17.21 1.96 5.32
CA GLY A 17 18.66 1.71 5.40
C GLY A 17 19.35 2.55 6.48
N LEU A 18 18.61 2.97 7.50
CA LEU A 18 19.11 3.75 8.63
C LEU A 18 19.41 2.84 9.82
N SER A 19 20.29 3.30 10.71
CA SER A 19 20.46 2.64 12.01
C SER A 19 19.17 2.73 12.81
N ALA A 20 18.82 1.65 13.52
CA ALA A 20 17.65 1.65 14.37
C ALA A 20 17.81 2.72 15.48
N PRO A 21 16.80 3.57 15.72
CA PRO A 21 16.84 4.54 16.80
C PRO A 21 16.88 3.81 18.14
N ALA A 22 17.51 4.42 19.15
CA ALA A 22 17.51 3.87 20.49
C ALA A 22 16.05 3.72 21.00
N PRO A 23 15.73 2.62 21.71
CA PRO A 23 14.40 2.42 22.25
C PRO A 23 14.02 3.55 23.20
N GLY A 24 12.82 4.10 23.06
CA GLY A 24 12.34 5.24 23.85
C GLY A 24 12.95 6.59 23.46
N SER A 25 13.70 6.67 22.36
CA SER A 25 14.13 7.95 21.81
C SER A 25 12.96 8.70 21.16
N PRO A 26 13.02 10.04 21.05
CA PRO A 26 12.02 10.83 20.32
C PRO A 26 11.82 10.36 18.87
N GLU A 27 12.86 9.77 18.30
CA GLU A 27 12.84 9.22 16.95
C GLU A 27 12.02 7.92 16.86
N SER A 28 12.18 7.02 17.84
CA SER A 28 11.37 5.80 17.99
C SER A 28 9.90 6.14 18.28
N GLU A 29 9.64 7.12 19.14
CA GLU A 29 8.26 7.59 19.42
C GLU A 29 7.59 8.20 18.18
N ARG A 30 8.35 8.95 17.38
CA ARG A 30 7.88 9.49 16.10
C ARG A 30 7.53 8.37 15.13
N ALA A 31 8.40 7.37 14.98
CA ALA A 31 8.15 6.21 14.13
C ALA A 31 6.87 5.48 14.56
N ALA A 32 6.71 5.20 15.86
CA ALA A 32 5.51 4.57 16.41
C ALA A 32 4.23 5.39 16.11
N THR A 33 4.29 6.71 16.27
CA THR A 33 3.17 7.61 15.98
C THR A 33 2.77 7.58 14.51
N VAL A 34 3.76 7.66 13.61
CA VAL A 34 3.51 7.64 12.16
C VAL A 34 2.87 6.32 11.75
N VAL A 35 3.41 5.19 12.20
CA VAL A 35 2.82 3.86 11.90
C VAL A 35 1.40 3.75 12.41
N SER A 36 1.14 4.22 13.63
CA SER A 36 -0.19 4.19 14.23
C SER A 36 -1.21 5.00 13.42
N VAL A 37 -0.86 6.21 12.99
CA VAL A 37 -1.74 7.05 12.15
C VAL A 37 -2.00 6.40 10.79
N ILE A 38 -0.98 5.89 10.11
CA ILE A 38 -1.15 5.21 8.83
C ILE A 38 -1.98 3.92 8.98
N SER A 39 -1.83 3.22 10.10
CA SER A 39 -2.61 2.04 10.45
C SER A 39 -4.10 2.35 10.56
N ASP A 40 -4.46 3.46 11.21
CA ASP A 40 -5.86 3.88 11.32
C ASP A 40 -6.46 4.26 9.97
N LEU A 41 -5.69 4.94 9.12
CA LEU A 41 -6.12 5.25 7.76
C LEU A 41 -6.34 3.98 6.93
N ALA A 42 -5.43 3.00 7.04
CA ALA A 42 -5.55 1.71 6.36
C ALA A 42 -6.78 0.92 6.83
N ARG A 43 -7.07 0.90 8.14
CA ARG A 43 -8.31 0.32 8.69
C ARG A 43 -9.56 1.00 8.13
N GLY A 44 -9.54 2.33 8.05
CA GLY A 44 -10.62 3.13 7.50
C GLY A 44 -10.89 2.80 6.04
N GLU A 45 -9.84 2.74 5.22
CA GLU A 45 -9.96 2.36 3.80
C GLU A 45 -10.43 0.92 3.62
N ALA A 46 -9.96 -0.02 4.44
CA ALA A 46 -10.36 -1.42 4.38
C ALA A 46 -11.70 -1.71 5.07
N ARG A 47 -12.27 -0.76 5.84
CA ARG A 47 -13.43 -0.97 6.72
C ARG A 47 -13.24 -2.19 7.65
N ARG A 48 -12.05 -2.31 8.23
CA ARG A 48 -11.64 -3.39 9.14
C ARG A 48 -11.12 -2.81 10.45
N PRO A 49 -12.00 -2.36 11.35
CA PRO A 49 -11.59 -1.75 12.61
C PRO A 49 -10.87 -2.73 13.54
N ASP A 50 -11.20 -4.02 13.43
CA ASP A 50 -10.71 -5.07 14.34
C ASP A 50 -9.33 -5.62 13.96
N TRP A 51 -8.69 -5.09 12.92
CA TRP A 51 -7.35 -5.52 12.53
C TRP A 51 -6.31 -5.15 13.58
N THR A 52 -5.56 -6.18 13.96
CA THR A 52 -4.41 -6.15 14.85
C THR A 52 -3.15 -6.52 14.05
N LEU A 53 -1.98 -6.32 14.66
CA LEU A 53 -0.70 -6.71 14.07
C LEU A 53 -0.64 -8.21 13.69
N GLU A 54 -1.36 -9.07 14.41
CA GLU A 54 -1.38 -10.52 14.18
C GLU A 54 -2.41 -10.96 13.13
N THR A 55 -3.46 -10.18 12.90
CA THR A 55 -4.61 -10.56 12.06
C THR A 55 -4.62 -9.85 10.70
N VAL A 56 -3.82 -8.81 10.56
CA VAL A 56 -3.72 -8.03 9.34
C VAL A 56 -3.02 -8.84 8.23
N PRO A 57 -3.52 -8.80 6.99
CA PRO A 57 -2.82 -9.43 5.86
C PRO A 57 -1.42 -8.83 5.67
N GLU A 58 -0.43 -9.67 5.34
CA GLU A 58 0.96 -9.24 5.15
C GLU A 58 1.10 -8.12 4.10
N GLN A 59 0.31 -8.18 3.03
CA GLN A 59 0.32 -7.17 1.98
C GLN A 59 -0.14 -5.81 2.50
N VAL A 60 -1.09 -5.79 3.44
CA VAL A 60 -1.57 -4.56 4.09
C VAL A 60 -0.51 -4.03 5.06
N SER A 61 0.11 -4.91 5.84
CA SER A 61 1.24 -4.53 6.72
C SER A 61 2.38 -3.89 5.92
N ALA A 62 2.75 -4.47 4.78
CA ALA A 62 3.76 -3.89 3.88
C ALA A 62 3.35 -2.52 3.33
N ILE A 63 2.07 -2.34 2.94
CA ILE A 63 1.55 -1.03 2.50
C ILE A 63 1.65 0.01 3.62
N VAL A 64 1.23 -0.35 4.84
CA VAL A 64 1.32 0.53 6.01
C VAL A 64 2.78 0.93 6.25
N LEU A 65 3.71 -0.02 6.21
CA LEU A 65 5.13 0.26 6.43
C LEU A 65 5.72 1.20 5.35
N MET A 66 5.44 0.94 4.07
CA MET A 66 5.95 1.78 2.96
C MET A 66 5.45 3.23 3.06
N VAL A 67 4.16 3.40 3.35
CA VAL A 67 3.56 4.73 3.49
C VAL A 67 4.04 5.42 4.77
N ALA A 68 4.18 4.67 5.87
CA ALA A 68 4.72 5.20 7.12
C ALA A 68 6.18 5.65 6.95
N ALA A 69 7.03 4.88 6.26
CA ALA A 69 8.40 5.27 5.98
C ALA A 69 8.46 6.56 5.13
N SER A 70 7.57 6.69 4.14
CA SER A 70 7.47 7.89 3.31
C SER A 70 7.02 9.12 4.10
N ALA A 71 6.02 8.97 4.96
CA ALA A 71 5.53 10.05 5.84
C ALA A 71 6.57 10.44 6.90
N TYR A 72 7.33 9.46 7.39
CA TYR A 72 8.39 9.66 8.38
C TYR A 72 9.54 10.53 7.84
N VAL A 73 9.94 10.34 6.58
CA VAL A 73 11.00 11.15 5.94
C VAL A 73 10.48 12.47 5.35
N ASN A 74 9.17 12.61 5.17
CA ASN A 74 8.53 13.81 4.62
C ASN A 74 7.42 14.34 5.56
N PRO A 75 7.77 14.82 6.77
CA PRO A 75 6.79 15.28 7.75
C PRO A 75 5.99 16.50 7.26
N ASP A 76 6.59 17.33 6.40
CA ASP A 76 5.96 18.52 5.82
C ASP A 76 4.97 18.18 4.69
N GLY A 77 4.86 16.91 4.29
CA GLY A 77 3.99 16.49 3.19
C GLY A 77 4.34 17.16 1.86
N LYS A 78 5.62 17.45 1.63
CA LYS A 78 6.08 18.13 0.41
C LYS A 78 5.73 17.28 -0.80
N THR A 79 4.98 17.87 -1.72
CA THR A 79 4.59 17.27 -3.01
C THR A 79 5.37 17.84 -4.19
N SER A 80 6.41 18.63 -3.91
CA SER A 80 7.37 19.08 -4.90
C SER A 80 8.72 19.34 -4.27
N VAL A 81 9.78 19.02 -5.02
CA VAL A 81 11.15 19.41 -4.71
C VAL A 81 11.68 20.16 -5.92
N THR A 82 12.23 21.34 -5.68
CA THR A 82 12.92 22.14 -6.69
C THR A 82 14.41 22.12 -6.36
N THR A 83 15.22 21.66 -7.32
CA THR A 83 16.67 21.70 -7.25
C THR A 83 17.15 22.49 -8.47
N GLU A 84 17.75 23.66 -8.23
CA GLU A 84 18.14 24.62 -9.26
C GLU A 84 16.95 25.00 -10.17
N GLU A 85 17.04 24.77 -11.48
CA GLU A 85 15.98 25.06 -12.45
C GLU A 85 14.96 23.92 -12.60
N VAL A 86 15.21 22.77 -11.98
CA VAL A 86 14.37 21.57 -12.15
C VAL A 86 13.41 21.43 -10.97
N THR A 87 12.12 21.53 -11.25
CA THR A 87 11.05 21.22 -10.28
C THR A 87 10.46 19.87 -10.57
N ARG A 88 10.62 18.93 -9.63
CA ARG A 88 9.90 17.65 -9.63
C ARG A 88 8.65 17.81 -8.78
N ARG A 89 7.49 17.55 -9.37
CA ARG A 89 6.18 17.60 -8.70
C ARG A 89 5.54 16.23 -8.73
N TRP A 90 4.95 15.83 -7.61
CA TRP A 90 4.12 14.63 -7.51
C TRP A 90 2.64 15.06 -7.55
N GLU A 91 1.81 14.35 -8.33
CA GLU A 91 0.39 14.65 -8.43
C GLU A 91 -0.34 14.14 -7.17
N ARG A 92 -0.88 15.09 -6.40
CA ARG A 92 -1.62 14.96 -5.13
C ARG A 92 -0.78 14.55 -3.91
N GLY A 93 -1.07 15.19 -2.78
CA GLY A 93 -0.64 14.78 -1.44
C GLY A 93 -1.42 13.57 -0.92
N GLU A 94 -1.74 12.62 -1.80
CA GLU A 94 -2.38 11.37 -1.41
C GLU A 94 -1.33 10.48 -0.74
N LEU A 95 -1.58 10.11 0.52
CA LEU A 95 -0.68 9.25 1.31
C LEU A 95 -0.57 7.83 0.71
N PHE A 96 -1.66 7.33 0.13
CA PHE A 96 -1.71 6.02 -0.52
C PHE A 96 -1.79 6.20 -2.03
N SER A 97 -1.08 5.35 -2.78
CA SER A 97 -1.27 5.25 -4.22
C SER A 97 -2.61 4.60 -4.57
N ALA A 98 -3.09 4.82 -5.79
CA ALA A 98 -4.33 4.19 -6.28
C ALA A 98 -4.29 2.65 -6.19
N SER A 99 -3.13 2.02 -6.44
CA SER A 99 -2.98 0.56 -6.33
C SER A 99 -3.04 0.09 -4.87
N GLN A 100 -2.42 0.82 -3.94
CA GLN A 100 -2.49 0.51 -2.51
C GLN A 100 -3.93 0.63 -1.98
N ILE A 101 -4.65 1.68 -2.39
CA ILE A 101 -6.07 1.85 -2.07
C ILE A 101 -6.89 0.70 -2.63
N ALA A 102 -6.63 0.26 -3.88
CA ALA A 102 -7.33 -0.88 -4.46
C ALA A 102 -7.09 -2.16 -3.64
N THR A 103 -5.86 -2.42 -3.20
CA THR A 103 -5.53 -3.56 -2.31
C THR A 103 -6.25 -3.48 -0.97
N LEU A 104 -6.26 -2.31 -0.31
CA LEU A 104 -6.99 -2.11 0.95
C LEU A 104 -8.50 -2.34 0.76
N ARG A 105 -9.06 -1.86 -0.35
CA ARG A 105 -10.48 -2.00 -0.67
C ARG A 105 -10.86 -3.44 -1.00
N ALA A 106 -9.94 -4.22 -1.57
CA ALA A 106 -10.17 -5.66 -1.82
C ALA A 106 -10.41 -6.43 -0.51
N CYS A 107 -9.88 -5.96 0.63
CA CYS A 107 -10.09 -6.57 1.94
C CYS A 107 -11.42 -6.19 2.64
N ARG A 108 -12.23 -5.31 2.02
CA ARG A 108 -13.51 -4.88 2.59
C ARG A 108 -14.47 -6.06 2.76
N PRO A 109 -15.23 -6.12 3.87
CA PRO A 109 -16.27 -7.13 4.04
C PRO A 109 -17.32 -6.99 2.93
N GLY A 110 -17.67 -8.11 2.28
CA GLY A 110 -18.61 -8.13 1.15
C GLY A 110 -18.02 -7.68 -0.19
N SER A 111 -16.73 -7.34 -0.25
CA SER A 111 -16.04 -7.12 -1.52
C SER A 111 -15.70 -8.47 -2.14
N SER A 112 -16.52 -8.92 -3.09
CA SER A 112 -16.17 -10.01 -4.00
C SER A 112 -15.13 -9.50 -5.01
N GLY A 113 -13.92 -9.24 -4.53
CA GLY A 113 -12.80 -8.82 -5.36
C GLY A 113 -12.23 -10.02 -6.09
N GLY A 114 -12.46 -10.10 -7.40
CA GLY A 114 -11.86 -11.09 -8.27
C GLY A 114 -10.34 -11.13 -8.06
N ILE A 115 -9.83 -12.31 -7.76
CA ILE A 115 -8.41 -12.61 -7.67
C ILE A 115 -7.79 -12.27 -9.03
N SER A 116 -7.00 -11.20 -9.08
CA SER A 116 -6.07 -10.98 -10.19
C SER A 116 -4.73 -11.58 -9.80
N THR A 117 -4.43 -12.74 -10.35
CA THR A 117 -3.10 -13.34 -10.26
C THR A 117 -2.20 -12.66 -11.28
N ILE A 118 -1.20 -11.90 -10.84
CA ILE A 118 -0.11 -11.49 -11.72
C ILE A 118 0.77 -12.74 -11.92
N GLN A 119 0.63 -13.38 -13.06
CA GLN A 119 1.43 -14.55 -13.43
C GLN A 119 2.67 -14.07 -14.18
N TYR A 120 3.85 -14.25 -13.58
CA TYR A 120 5.12 -14.10 -14.29
C TYR A 120 5.47 -15.43 -14.97
N GLY A 121 5.42 -15.44 -16.30
CA GLY A 121 5.89 -16.53 -17.13
C GLY A 121 6.69 -15.99 -18.31
N PRO A 122 7.62 -16.76 -18.90
CA PRO A 122 8.27 -16.40 -20.16
C PRO A 122 7.19 -16.08 -21.20
N SER A 123 7.36 -15.00 -21.96
CA SER A 123 6.35 -14.42 -22.86
C SER A 123 5.86 -15.33 -24.00
N TRP A 124 6.35 -16.56 -24.10
CA TRP A 124 5.98 -17.55 -25.10
C TRP A 124 5.04 -18.65 -24.58
N GLU A 125 4.76 -18.71 -23.27
CA GLU A 125 3.77 -19.61 -22.66
C GLU A 125 2.57 -18.86 -22.08
N THR A 126 1.87 -18.06 -22.88
CA THR A 126 0.56 -17.55 -22.48
C THR A 126 -0.47 -18.66 -22.60
N ARG A 127 -0.65 -19.47 -21.55
CA ARG A 127 -1.80 -20.38 -21.46
C ARG A 127 -3.04 -19.56 -21.09
N SER A 128 -4.04 -19.54 -21.96
CA SER A 128 -5.35 -18.97 -21.66
C SER A 128 -6.02 -19.80 -20.57
N ILE A 129 -6.14 -19.22 -19.37
CA ILE A 129 -6.90 -19.83 -18.28
C ILE A 129 -8.37 -19.44 -18.47
N TRP A 130 -9.22 -20.44 -18.75
CA TRP A 130 -10.67 -20.27 -18.72
C TRP A 130 -11.13 -20.23 -17.26
N ALA A 131 -11.67 -19.09 -16.83
CA ALA A 131 -12.43 -18.98 -15.59
C ALA A 131 -13.93 -19.08 -15.94
N PRO A 132 -14.71 -20.00 -15.32
CA PRO A 132 -16.15 -20.04 -15.54
C PRO A 132 -16.81 -18.85 -14.83
N THR A 133 -17.29 -17.88 -15.61
CA THR A 133 -18.18 -16.83 -15.13
C THR A 133 -19.61 -17.36 -15.10
N SER A 134 -20.08 -17.80 -13.92
CA SER A 134 -21.52 -17.96 -13.71
C SER A 134 -22.13 -16.56 -13.60
N ASN A 135 -22.93 -16.20 -14.60
CA ASN A 135 -23.73 -14.98 -14.80
C ASN A 135 -23.07 -13.86 -15.60
N GLY A 136 -23.37 -13.84 -16.91
CA GLY A 136 -23.68 -12.61 -17.63
C GLY A 136 -22.72 -12.16 -18.73
N GLY A 137 -22.72 -12.87 -19.87
CA GLY A 137 -22.32 -12.34 -21.18
C GLY A 137 -20.82 -12.39 -21.52
N PRO A 138 -20.44 -12.66 -22.78
CA PRO A 138 -19.04 -12.70 -23.18
C PRO A 138 -18.45 -11.28 -23.19
N VAL A 139 -17.42 -11.06 -22.36
CA VAL A 139 -16.58 -9.87 -22.43
C VAL A 139 -15.54 -10.09 -23.52
N HIS A 140 -15.68 -9.38 -24.65
CA HIS A 140 -14.63 -9.30 -25.65
C HIS A 140 -13.55 -8.34 -25.16
N LEU A 141 -12.43 -8.90 -24.69
CA LEU A 141 -11.21 -8.13 -24.47
C LEU A 141 -10.49 -7.99 -25.81
N TYR A 142 -10.54 -6.80 -26.39
CA TYR A 142 -9.75 -6.42 -27.57
C TYR A 142 -8.26 -6.48 -27.20
N ASP A 143 -7.52 -7.40 -27.83
CA ASP A 143 -6.05 -7.39 -27.84
C ASP A 143 -5.59 -6.34 -28.86
N GLY A 144 -4.88 -5.32 -28.40
CA GLY A 144 -4.43 -4.17 -29.19
C GLY A 144 -3.30 -4.52 -30.16
N ARG A 145 -3.58 -5.35 -31.17
CA ARG A 145 -2.69 -5.61 -32.30
C ARG A 145 -3.41 -5.47 -33.65
N GLY A 146 -3.18 -4.32 -34.29
CA GLY A 146 -3.16 -4.14 -35.75
C GLY A 146 -4.48 -3.76 -36.44
N TYR A 147 -4.60 -2.49 -36.84
CA TYR A 147 -4.46 -2.05 -38.24
C TYR A 147 -3.80 -0.67 -38.27
#